data_AF-A0AAE7I4U6-F1
#
_entry.id   AF-A0AAE7I4U6-F1
#
_cell.length_a   1.000
_cell.length_b   1.000
_cell.length_c   1.000
_cell.angle_alpha   90.00
_cell.angle_beta   90.00
_cell.angle_gamma   90.00
#
_symmetry.space_group_name_H-M   'P 1'
#
loop_
_entity.id
_entity.type
_entity.pdbx_description
1 polymer ?
#
loop_
_entity_poly.entity_id
_entity_poly.type
_entity_poly.pdbx_seq_one_letter_code
_entity_poly.pdbx_strand_id
1 'polypeptide(L)'
;MYLTSIQLRANPVITRSGKRSDVMMDAKYQAKQKGIPAEQHWPLQIIAANNWLRRQGEQHGFMLPDKQDYVVSYQQQRFSRLTGERPISFGSVDFAGLLRVDDVTRFSHALRNGFGKSKALGCGLMLIRRGEQ
;
A
#
# COMPACT_ATOMS: atom_id res chain seq x y z
N MET A 1 3.74 21.91 -13.36
CA MET A 1 2.93 20.98 -12.54
C MET A 1 3.90 20.25 -11.62
N TYR A 2 3.79 20.45 -10.31
CA TYR A 2 4.87 20.06 -9.37
C TYR A 2 4.73 18.61 -8.91
N LEU A 3 5.87 17.91 -8.83
CA LEU A 3 5.96 16.61 -8.17
C LEU A 3 6.00 16.83 -6.65
N THR A 4 5.38 15.93 -5.91
CA THR A 4 5.30 15.91 -4.45
C THR A 4 5.94 14.63 -3.97
N SER A 5 6.96 14.70 -3.12
CA SER A 5 7.56 13.51 -2.55
C SER A 5 6.72 13.00 -1.39
N ILE A 6 6.60 11.67 -1.29
CA ILE A 6 5.74 11.01 -0.32
C ILE A 6 6.45 9.93 0.47
N GLN A 7 5.93 9.70 1.68
CA GLN A 7 6.15 8.50 2.46
C GLN A 7 4.81 8.02 3.03
N LEU A 8 4.49 6.75 2.87
CA LEU A 8 3.23 6.16 3.33
C LEU A 8 3.46 4.73 3.83
N ARG A 9 3.17 4.47 5.10
CA ARG A 9 2.95 3.10 5.58
C ARG A 9 1.49 2.74 5.39
N ALA A 10 1.17 1.72 4.60
CA ALA A 10 -0.21 1.26 4.42
C ALA A 10 -0.35 -0.24 4.67
N ASN A 11 -1.55 -0.67 5.04
CA ASN A 11 -1.97 -2.07 4.92
C ASN A 11 -2.78 -2.19 3.62
N PRO A 12 -2.13 -2.53 2.48
CA PRO A 12 -2.81 -2.70 1.21
C PRO A 12 -3.59 -4.01 1.23
N VAL A 13 -4.90 -3.92 1.00
CA VAL A 13 -5.78 -5.08 0.98
C VAL A 13 -6.48 -5.24 -0.36
N ILE A 14 -6.76 -6.48 -0.73
CA ILE A 14 -7.59 -6.86 -1.88
C ILE A 14 -8.68 -7.81 -1.42
N THR A 15 -9.86 -7.73 -2.04
CA THR A 15 -10.97 -8.64 -1.78
C THR A 15 -11.24 -9.47 -3.03
N ARG A 16 -11.26 -10.79 -2.88
CA ARG A 16 -11.63 -11.75 -3.93
C ARG A 16 -12.70 -12.68 -3.39
N SER A 17 -13.81 -12.81 -4.12
CA SER A 17 -14.94 -13.67 -3.73
C SER A 17 -15.39 -13.45 -2.28
N GLY A 18 -15.51 -12.18 -1.86
CA GLY A 18 -15.89 -11.80 -0.49
C GLY A 18 -14.80 -11.96 0.57
N LYS A 19 -13.66 -12.60 0.27
CA LYS A 19 -12.55 -12.76 1.21
C LYS A 19 -11.51 -11.67 1.02
N ARG A 20 -11.19 -10.97 2.12
CA ARG A 20 -10.14 -9.96 2.18
C ARG A 20 -8.78 -10.58 2.51
N SER A 21 -7.75 -10.17 1.78
CA SER A 21 -6.36 -10.57 1.98
C SER A 21 -5.44 -9.35 1.89
N ASP A 22 -4.28 -9.43 2.54
CA ASP A 22 -3.14 -8.54 2.30
C ASP A 22 -2.69 -8.68 0.82
N VAL A 23 -2.40 -7.58 0.16
CA VAL A 23 -2.05 -7.56 -1.29
C VAL A 23 -0.79 -8.36 -1.57
N MET A 24 0.22 -8.26 -0.69
CA MET A 24 1.47 -9.00 -0.85
C MET A 24 1.23 -10.50 -0.72
N MET A 25 0.41 -10.93 0.25
CA MET A 25 0.09 -12.34 0.42
C MET A 25 -0.85 -12.89 -0.65
N ASP A 26 -1.80 -12.09 -1.15
CA ASP A 26 -2.63 -12.48 -2.30
C ASP A 26 -1.75 -12.73 -3.52
N ALA A 27 -0.85 -11.81 -3.87
CA ALA A 27 0.04 -11.97 -5.01
C ALA A 27 0.92 -13.22 -4.90
N LYS A 28 1.51 -13.48 -3.71
CA LYS A 28 2.28 -14.70 -3.44
C LYS A 28 1.42 -15.96 -3.56
N TYR A 29 0.20 -15.94 -3.04
CA TYR A 29 -0.73 -17.07 -3.15
C TYR A 29 -1.09 -17.37 -4.61
N GLN A 30 -1.42 -16.33 -5.39
CA GLN A 30 -1.71 -16.48 -6.82
C GLN A 30 -0.50 -17.01 -7.60
N ALA A 31 0.72 -16.56 -7.28
CA ALA A 31 1.94 -17.05 -7.90
C ALA A 31 2.14 -18.56 -7.64
N LYS A 32 1.95 -19.00 -6.39
CA LYS A 32 2.01 -20.43 -6.03
C LYS A 32 0.97 -21.26 -6.78
N GLN A 33 -0.27 -20.79 -6.88
CA GLN A 33 -1.32 -21.50 -7.61
C GLN A 33 -0.99 -21.66 -9.10
N LYS A 34 -0.21 -20.75 -9.68
CA LYS A 34 0.26 -20.81 -11.06
C LYS A 34 1.56 -21.60 -11.26
N GLY A 35 2.09 -22.23 -10.20
CA GLY A 35 3.37 -22.94 -10.27
C GLY A 35 4.58 -22.03 -10.50
N ILE A 36 4.45 -20.73 -10.21
CA ILE A 36 5.55 -19.78 -10.40
C ILE A 36 6.65 -20.07 -9.36
N PRO A 37 7.93 -20.15 -9.77
CA PRO A 37 9.06 -20.36 -8.86
C PRO A 37 9.15 -19.32 -7.74
N ALA A 38 9.67 -19.72 -6.58
CA ALA A 38 9.68 -18.91 -5.36
C ALA A 38 10.46 -17.60 -5.51
N GLU A 39 11.53 -17.61 -6.29
CA GLU A 39 12.38 -16.46 -6.63
C GLU A 39 11.61 -15.36 -7.39
N GLN A 40 10.52 -15.71 -8.08
CA GLN A 40 9.68 -14.75 -8.78
C GLN A 40 8.52 -14.23 -7.92
N HIS A 41 8.30 -14.75 -6.70
CA HIS A 41 7.19 -14.31 -5.87
C HIS A 41 7.36 -12.84 -5.46
N TRP A 42 8.53 -12.46 -4.97
CA TRP A 42 8.77 -11.11 -4.48
C TRP A 42 8.56 -10.01 -5.55
N PRO A 43 9.09 -10.13 -6.78
CA PRO A 43 8.76 -9.21 -7.87
C PRO A 43 7.25 -9.06 -8.13
N LEU A 44 6.50 -10.17 -8.10
CA LEU A 44 5.04 -10.14 -8.30
C LEU A 44 4.31 -9.46 -7.14
N GLN A 45 4.81 -9.59 -5.91
CA GLN A 45 4.28 -8.88 -4.74
C GLN A 45 4.50 -7.37 -4.87
N ILE A 46 5.71 -6.94 -5.25
CA ILE A 46 6.02 -5.53 -5.52
C ILE A 46 5.09 -4.96 -6.60
N ILE A 47 4.91 -5.67 -7.72
CA ILE A 47 4.01 -5.25 -8.80
C ILE A 47 2.58 -5.07 -8.26
N ALA A 48 2.09 -6.01 -7.44
CA ALA A 48 0.76 -5.93 -6.87
C ALA A 48 0.59 -4.74 -5.92
N ALA A 49 1.59 -4.44 -5.07
CA ALA A 49 1.56 -3.29 -4.18
C ALA A 49 1.61 -1.96 -4.93
N ASN A 50 2.46 -1.82 -5.95
CA ASN A 50 2.49 -0.63 -6.80
C ASN A 50 1.15 -0.43 -7.54
N ASN A 51 0.54 -1.50 -8.04
CA ASN A 51 -0.77 -1.44 -8.66
C ASN A 51 -1.87 -1.03 -7.65
N TRP A 52 -1.75 -1.46 -6.39
CA TRP A 52 -2.65 -1.01 -5.33
C TRP A 52 -2.49 0.50 -5.09
N LEU A 53 -1.26 1.01 -4.99
CA LEU A 53 -1.02 2.45 -4.79
C LEU A 53 -1.51 3.29 -5.98
N ARG A 54 -1.33 2.81 -7.22
CA ARG A 54 -1.87 3.48 -8.42
C ARG A 54 -3.40 3.61 -8.39
N ARG A 55 -4.11 2.56 -7.96
CA ARG A 55 -5.57 2.61 -7.77
C ARG A 55 -5.98 3.58 -6.67
N GLN A 56 -5.19 3.69 -5.59
CA GLN A 56 -5.43 4.75 -4.60
C GLN A 56 -5.31 6.13 -5.25
N GLY A 57 -4.35 6.32 -6.15
CA GLY A 57 -4.22 7.53 -6.96
C GLY A 57 -5.45 7.86 -7.77
N GLU A 58 -5.92 6.91 -8.58
CA GLU A 58 -7.14 7.04 -9.41
C GLU A 58 -8.37 7.44 -8.59
N GLN A 59 -8.50 6.88 -7.38
CA GLN A 59 -9.61 7.14 -6.45
C GLN A 59 -9.47 8.48 -5.71
N HIS A 60 -8.25 8.91 -5.46
CA HIS A 60 -7.96 9.98 -4.50
C HIS A 60 -7.24 11.19 -5.10
N GLY A 61 -7.19 11.31 -6.42
CA GLY A 61 -6.80 12.54 -7.07
C GLY A 61 -5.28 12.73 -7.22
N PHE A 62 -4.53 11.64 -7.35
CA PHE A 62 -3.10 11.70 -7.64
C PHE A 62 -2.66 10.64 -8.64
N MET A 63 -1.52 10.88 -9.27
CA MET A 63 -0.91 9.98 -10.23
C MET A 63 0.52 9.67 -9.82
N LEU A 64 0.95 8.46 -10.11
CA LEU A 64 2.34 8.03 -9.94
C LEU A 64 3.07 8.16 -11.28
N PRO A 65 4.24 8.83 -11.35
CA PRO A 65 5.16 8.71 -12.47
C PRO A 65 5.41 7.25 -12.87
N ASP A 66 5.50 7.02 -14.18
CA ASP A 66 5.77 5.69 -14.73
C ASP A 66 7.16 5.17 -14.34
N LYS A 67 7.29 3.84 -14.30
CA LYS A 67 8.56 3.11 -14.10
C LYS A 67 9.24 3.30 -12.73
N GLN A 68 8.63 4.00 -11.77
CA GLN A 68 9.12 4.05 -10.39
C GLN A 68 8.54 2.90 -9.55
N ASP A 69 9.42 2.21 -8.81
CA ASP A 69 9.00 1.33 -7.72
C ASP A 69 8.86 2.15 -6.44
N TYR A 70 7.69 2.07 -5.81
CA TYR A 70 7.39 2.79 -4.58
C TYR A 70 7.63 1.92 -3.35
N VAL A 71 7.76 0.60 -3.49
CA VAL A 71 7.85 -0.32 -2.34
C VAL A 71 9.23 -0.23 -1.71
N VAL A 72 9.29 0.29 -0.48
CA VAL A 72 10.51 0.37 0.33
C VAL A 72 10.66 -0.86 1.20
N SER A 73 9.58 -1.28 1.86
CA SER A 73 9.63 -2.42 2.78
C SER A 73 8.28 -3.12 2.91
N TYR A 74 8.30 -4.36 3.37
CA TYR A 74 7.12 -5.10 3.79
C TYR A 74 7.37 -5.73 5.16
N GLN A 75 6.39 -5.63 6.05
CA GLN A 75 6.47 -6.16 7.41
C GLN A 75 5.16 -6.83 7.82
N GLN A 76 5.26 -7.89 8.62
CA GLN A 76 4.12 -8.46 9.33
C GLN A 76 4.04 -7.84 10.72
N GLN A 77 2.95 -7.14 10.99
CA GLN A 77 2.66 -6.57 12.30
C GLN A 77 1.90 -7.60 13.13
N ARG A 78 2.26 -7.74 14.41
CA ARG A 78 1.56 -8.60 15.37
C ARG A 78 1.45 -7.90 16.72
N PHE A 79 0.22 -7.72 17.18
CA PHE A 79 -0.08 -7.11 18.48
C PHE A 79 -0.74 -8.14 19.39
N SER A 80 -0.17 -8.34 20.57
CA SER A 80 -0.78 -9.14 21.63
C SER A 80 -1.99 -8.40 22.21
N ARG A 81 -3.02 -9.15 22.57
CA ARG A 81 -4.20 -8.65 23.30
C ARG A 81 -4.17 -9.15 24.73
N LEU A 82 -5.15 -8.73 25.54
CA LEU A 82 -5.36 -9.26 26.88
C LEU A 82 -5.47 -10.79 26.87
N THR A 83 -5.14 -11.40 28.00
CA THR A 83 -4.98 -12.85 28.15
C THR A 83 -6.23 -13.60 27.66
N GLY A 84 -6.06 -14.46 26.65
CA GLY A 84 -7.13 -15.29 26.07
C GLY A 84 -7.67 -14.81 24.71
N GLU A 85 -7.38 -13.57 24.29
CA GLU A 85 -7.82 -13.08 22.99
C GLU A 85 -6.84 -13.43 21.86
N ARG A 86 -7.37 -13.63 20.64
CA ARG A 86 -6.54 -13.84 19.45
C ARG A 86 -5.72 -12.58 19.15
N PRO A 87 -4.41 -12.72 18.87
CA PRO A 87 -3.57 -11.57 18.50
C PRO A 87 -4.04 -10.95 17.19
N ILE A 88 -3.84 -9.64 17.07
CA ILE A 88 -4.09 -8.92 15.81
C ILE A 88 -2.86 -9.10 14.93
N SER A 89 -3.03 -9.56 13.70
CA SER A 89 -1.95 -9.62 12.70
C SER A 89 -2.38 -9.05 11.35
N PHE A 90 -1.46 -8.32 10.71
CA PHE A 90 -1.65 -7.79 9.35
C PHE A 90 -0.31 -7.44 8.69
N GLY A 91 -0.29 -7.38 7.36
CA GLY A 91 0.85 -6.88 6.59
C GLY A 91 0.82 -5.36 6.45
N SER A 92 2.00 -4.74 6.47
CA SER A 92 2.20 -3.33 6.13
C SER A 92 3.26 -3.18 5.07
N VAL A 93 3.03 -2.30 4.09
CA VAL A 93 4.00 -1.90 3.07
C VAL A 93 4.36 -0.43 3.30
N ASP A 94 5.65 -0.15 3.34
CA ASP A 94 6.16 1.22 3.31
C ASP A 94 6.37 1.62 1.85
N PHE A 95 5.72 2.71 1.45
CA PHE A 95 5.82 3.33 0.14
C PHE A 95 6.59 4.64 0.22
N ALA A 96 7.48 4.90 -0.74
CA ALA A 96 8.13 6.19 -0.92
C ALA A 96 8.36 6.50 -2.39
N GLY A 97 8.32 7.77 -2.77
CA GLY A 97 8.54 8.19 -4.15
C GLY A 97 8.00 9.57 -4.44
N LEU A 98 7.68 9.84 -5.70
CA LEU A 98 7.07 11.09 -6.15
C LEU A 98 5.64 10.84 -6.61
N LEU A 99 4.73 11.79 -6.42
CA LEU A 99 3.42 11.76 -7.07
C LEU A 99 3.12 13.12 -7.69
N ARG A 100 2.16 13.13 -8.60
CA ARG A 100 1.56 14.34 -9.17
C ARG A 100 0.12 14.42 -8.71
N VAL A 101 -0.25 15.49 -8.03
CA VAL A 101 -1.66 15.74 -7.67
C VAL A 101 -2.42 16.15 -8.93
N ASP A 102 -3.50 15.45 -9.25
CA ASP A 102 -4.41 15.78 -10.37
C ASP A 102 -5.68 16.51 -9.90
N ASP A 103 -6.15 16.20 -8.69
CA ASP A 103 -7.33 16.79 -8.07
C ASP A 103 -7.04 17.08 -6.60
N VAL A 104 -6.81 18.36 -6.33
CA VAL A 104 -6.44 18.84 -4.99
C VAL A 104 -7.53 18.58 -3.96
N THR A 105 -8.81 18.62 -4.35
CA THR A 105 -9.93 18.42 -3.43
C THR A 105 -10.01 16.97 -2.99
N ARG A 106 -9.98 16.03 -3.94
CA ARG A 106 -9.98 14.58 -3.64
C ARG A 106 -8.73 14.19 -2.86
N PHE A 107 -7.57 14.73 -3.23
CA PHE A 107 -6.31 14.42 -2.56
C PHE A 107 -6.27 14.95 -1.14
N SER A 108 -6.68 16.20 -0.92
CA SER A 108 -6.75 16.79 0.42
C SER A 108 -7.73 16.04 1.32
N HIS A 109 -8.86 15.59 0.78
CA HIS A 109 -9.79 14.74 1.53
C HIS A 109 -9.14 13.40 1.91
N ALA A 110 -8.46 12.73 0.97
CA ALA A 110 -7.81 11.46 1.24
C ALA A 110 -6.65 11.58 2.25
N LEU A 111 -5.83 12.63 2.17
CA LEU A 111 -4.76 12.88 3.14
C LEU A 111 -5.27 12.95 4.58
N ARG A 112 -6.41 13.63 4.81
CA ARG A 112 -7.03 13.72 6.14
C ARG A 112 -7.63 12.40 6.62
N ASN A 113 -8.14 11.59 5.70
CA ASN A 113 -8.80 10.33 6.03
C ASN A 113 -7.84 9.13 6.07
N GLY A 114 -6.66 9.25 5.47
CA GLY A 114 -5.64 8.21 5.33
C GLY A 114 -5.96 7.14 4.28
N PHE A 115 -4.95 6.34 3.93
CA PHE A 115 -4.98 5.32 2.88
C PHE A 115 -4.96 3.88 3.43
N GLY A 116 -5.68 2.96 2.77
CA GLY A 116 -5.69 1.55 3.16
C GLY A 116 -6.37 1.21 4.49
N LYS A 117 -6.06 0.03 5.06
CA LYS A 117 -6.64 -0.47 6.32
C LYS A 117 -5.69 -0.27 7.51
N SER A 118 -6.12 -0.73 8.69
CA SER A 118 -5.35 -0.64 9.94
C SER A 118 -4.94 0.79 10.33
N LYS A 119 -5.75 1.80 10.00
CA LYS A 119 -5.41 3.22 10.23
C LYS A 119 -5.17 3.56 11.70
N ALA A 120 -5.95 2.96 12.59
CA ALA A 120 -5.78 3.08 14.04
C ALA A 120 -4.55 2.35 14.61
N LEU A 121 -3.80 1.61 13.77
CA LEU A 121 -2.67 0.78 14.16
C LEU A 121 -1.37 1.21 13.43
N GLY A 122 -1.22 2.52 13.18
CA GLY A 122 -0.01 3.10 12.60
C GLY A 122 0.11 3.00 11.08
N CYS A 123 -1.01 2.83 10.37
CA CYS A 123 -1.05 2.85 8.90
C CYS A 123 -1.88 4.03 8.36
N GLY A 124 -1.69 4.35 7.09
CA GLY A 124 -2.56 5.21 6.30
C GLY A 124 -2.22 6.69 6.30
N LEU A 125 -1.36 7.17 7.20
CA LEU A 125 -0.82 8.53 7.12
C LEU A 125 0.17 8.61 5.95
N MET A 126 -0.09 9.51 5.00
CA MET A 126 0.85 9.87 3.95
C MET A 126 1.51 11.20 4.30
N LEU A 127 2.82 11.18 4.51
CA LEU A 127 3.64 12.38 4.60
C LEU A 127 3.87 12.91 3.19
N ILE A 128 3.75 14.22 3.02
CA ILE A 128 4.02 14.91 1.76
C ILE A 128 5.08 15.99 1.99
N ARG A 129 6.01 16.12 1.05
CA ARG A 129 6.95 17.24 0.97
C ARG A 129 6.97 17.78 -0.45
N ARG A 130 7.34 19.05 -0.59
CA ARG A 130 7.65 19.62 -1.91
C ARG A 130 8.71 18.75 -2.59
N GLY A 131 8.44 18.28 -3.81
CA GLY A 131 9.46 17.60 -4.61
C GLY A 131 10.59 18.56 -4.96
N GLU A 132 11.81 18.06 -4.96
CA GLU A 132 12.96 18.79 -5.48
C GLU A 132 12.82 18.97 -7.01
N GLN A 133 13.30 20.11 -7.51
CA GLN A 133 13.29 20.45 -8.94
C GLN A 133 14.26 19.57 -9.71
#